data_AF-A0A4Q3GUN6-F1
#
_entry.id   AF-A0A4Q3GUN6-F1
#
_cell.length_a   1.000
_cell.length_b   1.000
_cell.length_c   1.000
_cell.angle_alpha   90.00
_cell.angle_beta   90.00
_cell.angle_gamma   90.00
#
_symmetry.space_group_name_H-M   'P 1'
#
loop_
_entity.id
_entity.type
_entity.pdbx_description
1 polymer ?
#
loop_
_entity_poly.entity_id
_entity_poly.type
_entity_poly.pdbx_seq_one_letter_code
_entity_poly.pdbx_strand_id
1 'polypeptide(L)'
;MKITFNESGTSSIDIQAKDANGNVRGINASNLGVESLIAEDLDTDEAIDAFLGKLSSALTELRSQASAFGSNLSSVENRQSFTKNMINTLETGAANLTLADSNEEAANLLALQTRQQLSSSALSMASQQDQAVLQLLR
;
A
#
# COMPACT_ATOMS: atom_id res chain seq x y z
N MET A 1 6.47 15.48 10.07
CA MET A 1 6.24 14.01 10.10
C MET A 1 6.33 13.54 8.67
N LYS A 2 7.29 12.68 8.34
CA LYS A 2 7.49 12.22 6.98
C LYS A 2 6.76 10.88 6.76
N ILE A 3 5.93 10.82 5.72
CA ILE A 3 5.31 9.59 5.24
C ILE A 3 5.93 9.24 3.89
N THR A 4 6.43 8.02 3.75
CA THR A 4 7.04 7.51 2.54
C THR A 4 6.06 6.59 1.82
N PHE A 5 5.89 6.79 0.51
CA PHE A 5 4.91 6.06 -0.31
C PHE A 5 5.52 4.95 -1.18
N ASN A 6 6.84 4.74 -1.12
CA ASN A 6 7.54 3.70 -1.86
C ASN A 6 8.81 3.22 -1.15
N GLU A 7 9.26 2.01 -1.46
CA GLU A 7 10.43 1.38 -0.80
C GLU A 7 11.72 2.16 -0.99
N SER A 8 11.89 2.84 -2.12
CA SER A 8 13.08 3.63 -2.41
C SER A 8 13.11 5.00 -1.71
N GLY A 9 12.02 5.42 -1.05
CA GLY A 9 11.96 6.71 -0.36
C GLY A 9 11.86 7.94 -1.27
N THR A 10 11.80 7.76 -2.60
CA THR A 10 11.76 8.86 -3.56
C THR A 10 10.40 9.56 -3.64
N SER A 11 9.33 8.89 -3.22
CA SER A 11 7.99 9.47 -3.09
C SER A 11 7.63 9.60 -1.62
N SER A 12 7.47 10.83 -1.15
CA SER A 12 7.12 11.10 0.25
C SER A 12 6.35 12.40 0.40
N ILE A 13 5.64 12.53 1.50
CA ILE A 13 5.03 13.79 1.95
C ILE A 13 5.55 14.09 3.36
N ASP A 14 5.86 15.36 3.62
CA ASP A 14 6.23 15.82 4.95
C ASP A 14 5.13 16.72 5.50
N ILE A 15 4.49 16.23 6.55
CA ILE A 15 3.36 16.88 7.21
C ILE A 15 3.94 17.68 8.38
N GLN A 16 3.96 19.00 8.21
CA GLN A 16 4.44 19.93 9.23
C GLN A 16 3.54 21.17 9.24
N ALA A 17 3.34 21.74 10.43
CA ALA A 17 2.76 23.08 10.54
C ALA A 17 3.75 24.12 10.00
N LYS A 18 3.22 25.09 9.26
CA LYS A 18 3.99 26.15 8.62
C LYS A 18 3.34 27.51 8.89
N ASP A 19 4.09 28.59 8.90
CA ASP A 19 3.50 29.92 8.88
C ASP A 19 3.04 30.33 7.47
N ALA A 20 2.49 31.54 7.34
CA ALA A 20 2.05 32.09 6.05
C ALA A 20 3.19 32.24 5.02
N ASN A 21 4.44 32.28 5.47
CA ASN A 21 5.63 32.37 4.61
C ASN A 21 6.20 30.97 4.27
N GLY A 22 5.54 29.90 4.70
CA GLY A 22 5.97 28.52 4.48
C GLY A 22 7.10 28.06 5.40
N ASN A 23 7.48 28.84 6.41
CA ASN A 23 8.50 28.43 7.38
C ASN A 23 7.89 27.44 8.37
N VAL A 24 8.63 26.37 8.66
CA VAL A 24 8.18 25.34 9.60
C VAL A 24 8.16 25.91 11.00
N ARG A 25 6.98 25.90 11.63
CA ARG A 25 6.76 26.44 12.97
C ARG A 25 5.57 25.74 13.62
N GLY A 26 5.68 25.45 14.91
CA GLY A 26 4.58 24.84 15.67
C GLY A 26 3.40 25.79 15.86
N ILE A 27 2.20 25.24 15.97
CA ILE A 27 0.99 26.00 16.31
C ILE A 27 0.85 26.06 17.82
N ASN A 28 1.05 27.24 18.39
CA ASN A 28 0.90 27.51 19.82
C ASN A 28 0.56 28.99 20.02
N ALA A 29 0.18 29.36 21.25
CA ALA A 29 -0.24 30.72 21.57
C ALA A 29 0.85 31.77 21.29
N SER A 30 2.12 31.43 21.51
CA SER A 30 3.29 32.29 21.21
C SER A 30 3.36 32.66 19.75
N ASN A 31 3.38 31.64 18.91
CA ASN A 31 3.56 31.75 17.46
C ASN A 31 2.35 32.39 16.78
N LEU A 32 1.17 32.28 17.41
CA LEU A 32 -0.07 32.91 16.96
C LEU A 32 -0.28 34.32 17.56
N GLY A 33 0.57 34.78 18.48
CA GLY A 33 0.49 36.10 19.09
C GLY A 33 -0.68 36.27 20.09
N VAL A 34 -1.09 35.20 20.77
CA VAL A 34 -2.27 35.15 21.65
C VAL A 34 -1.97 34.58 23.06
N GLU A 35 -0.75 34.79 23.58
CA GLU A 35 -0.28 34.17 24.83
C GLU A 35 -0.95 34.67 26.10
N SER A 36 -1.22 35.96 26.19
CA SER A 36 -1.79 36.55 27.39
C SER A 36 -2.65 37.74 27.04
N LEU A 37 -3.78 37.82 27.75
CA LEU A 37 -4.66 38.97 27.77
C LEU A 37 -4.37 39.71 29.08
N ILE A 38 -3.95 40.97 28.97
CA ILE A 38 -3.72 41.85 30.14
C ILE A 38 -4.82 42.90 30.21
N ALA A 39 -4.97 43.55 31.37
CA ALA A 39 -6.01 44.56 31.56
C ALA A 39 -5.91 45.73 30.57
N GLU A 40 -4.69 46.09 30.15
CA GLU A 40 -4.44 47.15 29.16
C GLU A 40 -5.00 46.81 27.77
N ASP A 41 -5.03 45.52 27.39
CA ASP A 41 -5.63 45.08 26.13
C ASP A 41 -7.16 45.31 26.11
N LEU A 42 -7.77 45.58 27.26
CA LEU A 42 -9.21 45.79 27.45
C LEU A 42 -9.58 47.22 27.87
N ASP A 43 -8.60 48.13 27.96
CA ASP A 43 -8.79 49.48 28.55
C ASP A 43 -9.39 50.49 27.56
N THR A 44 -9.16 50.29 26.26
CA THR A 44 -9.65 51.17 25.20
C THR A 44 -10.22 50.36 24.04
N ASP A 45 -11.16 50.97 23.29
CA ASP A 45 -11.72 50.36 22.08
C ASP A 45 -10.61 50.02 21.06
N GLU A 46 -9.60 50.87 20.93
CA GLU A 46 -8.46 50.65 20.03
C GLU A 46 -7.63 49.42 20.44
N ALA A 47 -7.39 49.23 21.74
CA ALA A 47 -6.68 48.06 22.26
C ALA A 47 -7.49 46.76 22.07
N ILE A 48 -8.81 46.82 22.29
CA ILE A 48 -9.73 45.70 22.07
C ILE A 48 -9.74 45.31 20.59
N ASP A 49 -9.85 46.28 19.67
CA ASP A 49 -9.82 46.05 18.23
C ASP A 49 -8.49 45.44 17.77
N ALA A 50 -7.37 45.90 18.34
CA ALA A 50 -6.06 45.31 18.07
C ALA A 50 -5.98 43.85 18.53
N PHE A 51 -6.52 43.52 19.71
CA PHE A 51 -6.56 42.15 20.21
C PHE A 51 -7.47 41.25 19.36
N LEU A 52 -8.64 41.73 18.95
CA LEU A 52 -9.52 41.03 18.00
C LEU A 52 -8.83 40.78 16.66
N GLY A 53 -8.03 41.74 16.17
CA GLY A 53 -7.20 41.60 14.98
C GLY A 53 -6.17 40.47 15.10
N LYS A 54 -5.51 40.33 16.25
CA LYS A 54 -4.60 39.21 16.55
C LYS A 54 -5.34 37.87 16.52
N LEU A 55 -6.50 37.78 17.18
CA LEU A 55 -7.32 36.57 17.18
C LEU A 55 -7.80 36.17 15.77
N SER A 56 -8.23 37.15 14.97
CA SER A 56 -8.68 36.91 13.59
C SER A 56 -7.54 36.38 12.71
N SER A 57 -6.34 36.95 12.87
CA SER A 57 -5.13 36.50 12.17
C SER A 57 -4.74 35.08 12.59
N ALA A 58 -4.72 34.80 13.90
CA ALA A 58 -4.47 33.47 14.43
C ALA A 58 -5.47 32.42 13.92
N LEU A 59 -6.76 32.76 13.86
CA LEU A 59 -7.81 31.89 13.33
C LEU A 59 -7.61 31.61 11.83
N THR A 60 -7.21 32.62 11.07
CA THR A 60 -6.92 32.48 9.64
C THR A 60 -5.74 31.55 9.40
N GLU A 61 -4.67 31.70 10.18
CA GLU A 61 -3.51 30.80 10.13
C GLU A 61 -3.93 29.36 10.48
N LEU A 62 -4.70 29.15 11.55
CA LEU A 62 -5.19 27.83 11.95
C LEU A 62 -6.04 27.17 10.85
N ARG A 63 -6.92 27.94 10.20
CA ARG A 63 -7.72 27.46 9.07
C ARG A 63 -6.87 27.06 7.87
N SER A 64 -5.83 27.85 7.56
CA SER A 64 -4.88 27.53 6.49
C SER A 64 -4.15 26.21 6.79
N GLN A 65 -3.68 26.03 8.03
CA GLN A 65 -3.04 24.78 8.44
C GLN A 65 -3.99 23.58 8.37
N ALA A 66 -5.22 23.75 8.88
CA ALA A 66 -6.22 22.69 8.82
C ALA A 66 -6.54 22.28 7.38
N SER A 67 -6.65 23.25 6.46
CA SER A 67 -6.84 22.99 5.04
C SER A 67 -5.66 22.23 4.44
N ALA A 68 -4.42 22.64 4.73
CA ALA A 68 -3.23 21.96 4.26
C ALA A 68 -3.15 20.51 4.80
N PHE A 69 -3.47 20.30 6.07
CA PHE A 69 -3.54 18.96 6.66
C PHE A 69 -4.65 18.11 6.06
N GLY A 70 -5.82 18.69 5.75
CA GLY A 70 -6.89 18.02 5.04
C GLY A 70 -6.47 17.55 3.64
N SER A 71 -5.81 18.41 2.86
CA SER A 71 -5.28 18.03 1.55
C SER A 71 -4.21 16.94 1.63
N ASN A 72 -3.33 17.01 2.64
CA ASN A 72 -2.34 15.95 2.90
C ASN A 72 -3.01 14.62 3.25
N LEU A 73 -4.05 14.65 4.10
CA LEU A 73 -4.81 13.45 4.46
C LEU A 73 -5.45 12.80 3.23
N SER A 74 -6.14 13.57 2.39
CA SER A 74 -6.73 13.05 1.16
C SER A 74 -5.68 12.45 0.22
N SER A 75 -4.50 13.04 0.13
CA SER A 75 -3.38 12.46 -0.63
C SER A 75 -2.95 11.10 -0.06
N VAL A 76 -2.79 11.01 1.26
CA VAL A 76 -2.39 9.77 1.95
C VAL A 76 -3.45 8.68 1.78
N GLU A 77 -4.75 9.00 1.96
CA GLU A 77 -5.86 8.06 1.78
C GLU A 77 -5.93 7.53 0.35
N ASN A 78 -5.79 8.41 -0.65
CA ASN A 78 -5.76 8.01 -2.06
C ASN A 78 -4.58 7.07 -2.36
N ARG A 79 -3.40 7.38 -1.84
CA ARG A 79 -2.20 6.52 -2.00
C ARG A 79 -2.37 5.17 -1.29
N GLN A 80 -2.98 5.16 -0.11
CA GLN A 80 -3.28 3.93 0.62
C GLN A 80 -4.25 3.05 -0.17
N SER A 81 -5.34 3.62 -0.68
CA SER A 81 -6.34 2.90 -1.49
C SER A 81 -5.72 2.33 -2.76
N PHE A 82 -4.97 3.14 -3.51
CA PHE A 82 -4.25 2.70 -4.70
C PHE A 82 -3.30 1.53 -4.40
N THR A 83 -2.51 1.66 -3.34
CA THR A 83 -1.53 0.62 -2.96
C THR A 83 -2.22 -0.67 -2.56
N LYS A 84 -3.32 -0.59 -1.81
CA LYS A 84 -4.13 -1.77 -1.44
C LYS A 84 -4.71 -2.47 -2.67
N ASN A 85 -5.26 -1.71 -3.61
CA ASN A 85 -5.81 -2.26 -4.85
C ASN A 85 -4.71 -2.89 -5.72
N MET A 86 -3.53 -2.26 -5.77
CA MET A 86 -2.36 -2.82 -6.46
C MET A 86 -1.93 -4.15 -5.83
N ILE A 87 -1.82 -4.21 -4.49
CA ILE A 87 -1.49 -5.45 -3.78
C ILE A 87 -2.49 -6.55 -4.11
N ASN A 88 -3.80 -6.29 -4.00
CA ASN A 88 -4.83 -7.28 -4.32
C ASN A 88 -4.72 -7.79 -5.78
N THR A 89 -4.41 -6.89 -6.72
CA THR A 89 -4.24 -7.25 -8.13
C THR A 89 -2.99 -8.11 -8.33
N LEU A 90 -1.88 -7.75 -7.69
CA LEU A 90 -0.63 -8.50 -7.76
C LEU A 90 -0.74 -9.87 -7.06
N GLU A 91 -1.45 -9.95 -5.93
CA GLU A 91 -1.73 -11.23 -5.24
C GLU A 91 -2.57 -12.15 -6.15
N THR A 92 -3.60 -11.62 -6.78
CA THR A 92 -4.43 -12.39 -7.72
C THR A 92 -3.63 -12.81 -8.95
N GLY A 93 -2.83 -11.90 -9.52
CA GLY A 93 -1.96 -12.21 -10.66
C GLY A 93 -0.89 -13.25 -10.32
N ALA A 94 -0.26 -13.13 -9.16
CA ALA A 94 0.70 -14.11 -8.66
C ALA A 94 0.03 -15.46 -8.42
N ALA A 95 -1.15 -15.48 -7.80
CA ALA A 95 -1.94 -16.69 -7.64
C ALA A 95 -2.25 -17.34 -9.00
N ASN A 96 -2.66 -16.59 -10.02
CA ASN A 96 -2.89 -17.14 -11.36
C ASN A 96 -1.62 -17.67 -12.04
N LEU A 97 -0.44 -17.11 -11.74
CA LEU A 97 0.85 -17.58 -12.28
C LEU A 97 1.44 -18.77 -11.51
N THR A 98 1.06 -18.95 -10.24
CA THR A 98 1.57 -20.03 -9.37
C THR A 98 0.58 -21.15 -9.12
N LEU A 99 -0.72 -20.91 -9.24
CA LEU A 99 -1.72 -21.95 -9.40
C LEU A 99 -1.40 -22.64 -10.72
N ALA A 100 -0.80 -23.83 -10.62
CA ALA A 100 -0.76 -24.74 -11.75
C ALA A 100 -2.19 -24.91 -12.28
N ASP A 101 -2.36 -24.90 -13.60
CA ASP A 101 -3.65 -25.26 -14.17
C ASP A 101 -3.91 -26.71 -13.78
N SER A 102 -4.77 -26.91 -12.77
CA SER A 102 -5.11 -28.23 -12.26
C SER A 102 -5.61 -29.16 -13.36
N ASN A 103 -6.17 -28.62 -14.45
CA ASN A 103 -6.57 -29.41 -15.61
C ASN A 103 -5.35 -29.85 -16.44
N GLU A 104 -4.37 -28.98 -16.64
CA GLU A 104 -3.13 -29.34 -17.34
C GLU A 104 -2.30 -30.33 -16.53
N GLU A 105 -2.17 -30.11 -15.23
CA GLU A 105 -1.48 -31.03 -14.33
C GLU A 105 -2.24 -32.37 -14.22
N ALA A 106 -3.58 -32.36 -14.17
CA ALA A 106 -4.40 -33.57 -14.22
C ALA A 106 -4.29 -34.31 -15.56
N ALA A 107 -4.29 -33.59 -16.69
CA ALA A 107 -4.10 -34.18 -18.01
C ALA A 107 -2.71 -34.79 -18.16
N ASN A 108 -1.68 -34.11 -17.66
CA ASN A 108 -0.31 -34.60 -17.67
C ASN A 108 -0.14 -35.82 -16.75
N LEU A 109 -0.79 -35.82 -15.58
CA LEU A 109 -0.83 -36.96 -14.66
C LEU A 109 -1.56 -38.16 -15.28
N LEU A 110 -2.70 -37.95 -15.94
CA LEU A 110 -3.42 -39.00 -16.67
C LEU A 110 -2.59 -39.54 -17.83
N ALA A 111 -1.93 -38.67 -18.59
CA ALA A 111 -1.03 -39.07 -19.67
C ALA A 111 0.16 -39.87 -19.14
N LEU A 112 0.73 -39.47 -17.99
CA LEU A 112 1.80 -40.21 -17.30
C LEU A 112 1.33 -41.59 -16.85
N GLN A 113 0.16 -41.69 -16.21
CA GLN A 113 -0.43 -42.96 -15.79
C GLN A 113 -0.69 -43.87 -17.01
N THR A 114 -1.20 -43.33 -18.10
CA THR A 114 -1.42 -44.07 -19.36
C THR A 114 -0.09 -44.58 -19.93
N ARG A 115 0.96 -43.75 -19.95
CA ARG A 115 2.30 -44.18 -20.37
C ARG A 115 2.87 -45.27 -19.47
N GLN A 116 2.67 -45.19 -18.16
CA GLN A 116 3.12 -46.22 -17.22
C GLN A 116 2.37 -47.55 -17.43
N GLN A 117 1.06 -47.52 -17.64
CA GLN A 117 0.26 -48.71 -17.98
C GLN A 117 0.71 -49.34 -19.29
N LEU A 118 0.91 -48.53 -20.34
CA LEU A 118 1.43 -49.00 -21.63
C LEU A 118 2.84 -49.60 -21.49
N SER A 119 3.71 -48.98 -20.70
CA SER A 119 5.07 -49.48 -20.46
C SER A 119 5.07 -50.81 -19.69
N SER A 120 4.19 -50.96 -18.69
CA SER A 120 4.02 -52.21 -17.94
C SER A 120 3.47 -53.33 -18.83
N SER A 121 2.46 -53.02 -19.65
CA SER A 121 1.90 -53.97 -20.61
C SER A 121 2.93 -54.40 -21.66
N ALA A 122 3.67 -53.45 -22.24
CA ALA A 122 4.75 -53.73 -23.19
C ALA A 122 5.85 -54.59 -22.56
N LEU A 123 6.24 -54.33 -21.30
CA LEU A 123 7.23 -55.14 -20.58
C LEU A 123 6.71 -56.56 -20.31
N SER A 124 5.44 -56.71 -19.89
CA SER A 124 4.82 -58.02 -19.72
C SER A 124 4.78 -58.79 -21.03
N MET A 125 4.42 -58.15 -22.14
CA MET A 125 4.43 -58.75 -23.47
C MET A 125 5.83 -59.15 -23.91
N ALA A 126 6.84 -58.31 -23.69
CA ALA A 126 8.24 -58.62 -23.97
C ALA A 126 8.71 -59.85 -23.16
N SER A 127 8.40 -59.90 -21.86
CA SER A 127 8.76 -61.04 -21.01
C SER A 127 8.07 -62.35 -21.42
N GLN A 128 6.81 -62.29 -21.89
CA GLN A 128 6.10 -63.44 -22.43
C GLN A 128 6.68 -63.88 -23.78
N GLN A 129 7.07 -62.94 -24.64
CA GLN A 129 7.76 -63.25 -25.91
C GLN A 129 9.11 -63.92 -25.66
N ASP A 130 9.91 -63.42 -24.71
CA ASP A 130 11.20 -64.04 -24.35
C ASP A 130 11.03 -65.46 -23.79
N GLN A 131 10.00 -65.70 -22.97
CA GLN A 131 9.67 -67.03 -22.46
C GLN A 131 9.14 -67.98 -23.54
N ALA A 132 8.34 -67.49 -24.49
CA ALA A 132 7.83 -68.28 -25.61
C ALA A 132 8.98 -68.73 -26.54
N VAL A 133 9.96 -67.86 -26.80
CA VAL A 133 11.17 -68.22 -27.55
C VAL A 133 11.98 -69.30 -26.81
N LEU A 134 12.10 -69.20 -25.48
CA LEU A 134 12.78 -70.22 -24.66
C LEU A 134 12.06 -71.57 -24.64
N GLN A 135 10.73 -71.62 -24.76
CA GLN A 135 9.98 -72.88 -24.90
C GLN A 135 10.18 -73.51 -26.29
N LEU A 136 10.41 -72.68 -27.32
CA LEU A 136 10.62 -73.13 -28.70
C LEU A 136 12.03 -73.70 -28.94
N LEU A 137 12.98 -73.33 -28.09
CA LEU A 137 14.38 -73.79 -28.12
C LEU A 137 14.66 -74.96 -27.15
N ARG A 138 13.61 -75.56 -26.57
CA ARG A 138 13.68 -76.77 -25.71
C ARG A 138 13.09 -77.97 -26.43
#